data_AF-A0A256ZTZ4-F1
#
_entry.id   AF-A0A256ZTZ4-F1
#
_cell.length_a   1.000
_cell.length_b   1.000
_cell.length_c   1.000
_cell.angle_alpha   90.00
_cell.angle_beta   90.00
_cell.angle_gamma   90.00
#
_symmetry.space_group_name_H-M   'P 1'
#
loop_
_entity.id
_entity.type
_entity.pdbx_description
1 polymer ?
#
loop_
_entity_poly.entity_id
_entity_poly.type
_entity_poly.pdbx_seq_one_letter_code
_entity_poly.pdbx_strand_id
1 'polypeptide(L)'
;MATILINVKLNSAFQLLKKLEDKTGKTLKNPKLEREAVRILKQKAPFQTGRLRRSIRVIRKHGFIREIGMLKYGWFLEKGTKPHLIYPVHAKTLHFWIKTGEEIFAKRVNHPGITPTRWISIGTKEIRDRLHYWLKQLITQNLKMEV
;
A
#
# COMPACT_ATOMS: atom_id res chain seq x y z
N MET A 1 -8.33 8.74 -7.38
CA MET A 1 -7.39 7.68 -6.95
C MET A 1 -7.34 7.67 -5.44
N ALA A 2 -7.09 6.52 -4.80
CA ALA A 2 -6.86 6.48 -3.35
C ALA A 2 -5.37 6.57 -3.07
N THR A 3 -5.02 7.28 -2.01
CA THR A 3 -3.63 7.54 -1.65
C THR A 3 -3.38 7.10 -0.21
N ILE A 4 -2.30 6.35 0.00
CA ILE A 4 -1.79 6.06 1.34
C ILE A 4 -0.65 7.03 1.62
N LEU A 5 -0.76 7.76 2.74
CA LEU A 5 0.38 8.33 3.43
C LEU A 5 0.98 7.23 4.31
N ILE A 6 2.17 6.73 3.96
CA ILE A 6 2.92 5.89 4.89
C ILE A 6 3.50 6.84 5.94
N ASN A 7 2.70 7.12 6.96
CA ASN A 7 3.15 7.84 8.14
C ASN A 7 3.91 6.84 9.02
N VAL A 8 5.15 6.51 8.64
CA VAL A 8 6.08 5.93 9.61
C VAL A 8 6.16 6.97 10.72
N LYS A 9 5.91 6.64 12.00
CA LYS A 9 6.20 7.56 13.11
C LYS A 9 7.71 7.82 13.09
N LEU A 10 8.12 8.84 12.34
CA LEU A 10 9.49 9.18 11.96
C LEU A 10 10.17 10.08 13.02
N ASN A 11 9.49 10.37 14.12
CA ASN A 11 9.74 11.61 14.84
C ASN A 11 11.04 11.66 15.64
N SER A 12 11.67 10.54 15.99
CA SER A 12 12.96 10.52 16.69
C SER A 12 14.11 10.11 15.78
N ALA A 13 13.99 8.98 15.09
CA ALA A 13 15.04 8.49 14.18
C ALA A 13 15.27 9.43 12.97
N PHE A 14 14.21 10.06 12.44
CA PHE A 14 14.35 10.97 11.29
C PHE A 14 14.90 12.33 11.70
N GLN A 15 14.65 12.79 12.93
CA GLN A 15 15.32 14.00 13.45
C GLN A 15 16.82 13.76 13.68
N LEU A 16 17.19 12.57 14.14
CA LEU A 16 18.59 12.16 14.26
C LEU A 16 19.27 12.03 12.88
N LEU A 17 18.57 11.47 11.89
CA LEU A 17 19.04 11.40 10.49
C LEU A 17 19.10 12.77 9.82
N LYS A 18 18.18 13.68 10.14
CA LYS A 18 18.21 15.07 9.70
C LYS A 18 19.41 15.81 10.25
N LYS A 19 19.86 15.49 11.47
CA LYS A 19 21.13 15.97 12.04
C LYS A 19 22.37 15.42 11.32
N LEU A 20 22.26 14.28 10.64
CA LEU A 20 23.34 13.62 9.88
C LEU A 20 23.27 13.94 8.36
N GLU A 21 22.65 15.08 8.00
CA GLU A 21 22.03 15.35 6.68
C GLU A 21 22.97 15.29 5.47
N ASP A 22 24.27 15.55 5.60
CA ASP A 22 25.12 15.76 4.43
C ASP A 22 25.42 14.48 3.63
N LYS A 23 25.46 13.31 4.28
CA LYS A 23 25.68 12.02 3.60
C LYS A 23 24.43 11.13 3.55
N THR A 24 23.55 11.20 4.54
CA THR A 24 22.39 10.29 4.63
C THR A 24 21.15 10.79 3.88
N GLY A 25 20.99 12.11 3.70
CA GLY A 25 19.87 12.69 2.94
C GLY A 25 19.84 12.28 1.46
N LYS A 26 21.01 12.10 0.83
CA LYS A 26 21.14 11.54 -0.53
C LYS A 26 20.76 10.06 -0.59
N THR A 27 21.13 9.27 0.42
CA THR A 27 20.77 7.85 0.54
C THR A 27 19.27 7.64 0.79
N LEU A 28 18.60 8.56 1.48
CA LEU A 28 17.14 8.54 1.63
C LEU A 28 16.42 9.00 0.36
N LYS A 29 17.03 9.83 -0.49
CA LYS A 29 16.58 10.12 -1.85
C LYS A 29 16.79 8.96 -2.85
N ASN A 30 17.24 7.79 -2.38
CA ASN A 30 17.56 6.66 -3.25
C ASN A 30 16.28 6.02 -3.85
N PRO A 31 16.13 6.00 -5.20
CA PRO A 31 15.01 5.35 -5.88
C PRO A 31 14.90 3.85 -5.58
N LYS A 32 15.95 3.22 -5.03
CA LYS A 32 15.94 1.81 -4.59
C LYS A 32 14.95 1.56 -3.45
N LEU A 33 14.84 2.46 -2.47
CA LEU A 33 13.90 2.31 -1.34
C LEU A 33 12.45 2.39 -1.80
N GLU A 34 12.17 3.32 -2.72
CA GLU A 34 10.85 3.49 -3.33
C GLU A 34 10.42 2.24 -4.12
N ARG A 35 11.34 1.73 -4.96
CA ARG A 35 11.10 0.51 -5.74
C ARG A 35 10.82 -0.68 -4.83
N GLU A 36 11.56 -0.79 -3.73
CA GLU A 36 11.38 -1.86 -2.76
C GLU A 36 10.03 -1.77 -2.05
N ALA A 37 9.62 -0.59 -1.61
CA ALA A 37 8.31 -0.38 -0.99
C ALA A 37 7.17 -0.74 -1.95
N VAL A 38 7.25 -0.31 -3.20
CA VAL A 38 6.27 -0.69 -4.24
C VAL A 38 6.30 -2.19 -4.48
N ARG A 39 7.47 -2.82 -4.53
CA ARG A 39 7.63 -4.27 -4.73
C ARG A 39 6.93 -5.05 -3.62
N ILE A 40 7.18 -4.71 -2.36
CA ILE A 40 6.56 -5.36 -1.20
C ILE A 40 5.04 -5.23 -1.27
N LEU A 41 4.52 -4.03 -1.51
CA LEU A 41 3.07 -3.82 -1.60
C LEU A 41 2.44 -4.57 -2.77
N LYS A 42 3.11 -4.63 -3.92
CA LYS A 42 2.65 -5.44 -5.06
C LYS A 42 2.61 -6.93 -4.74
N GLN A 43 3.57 -7.43 -3.95
CA GLN A 43 3.61 -8.83 -3.52
C GLN A 43 2.49 -9.16 -2.54
N LYS A 44 2.19 -8.27 -1.58
CA LYS A 44 1.11 -8.49 -0.59
C LYS A 44 -0.29 -8.28 -1.18
N ALA A 45 -0.43 -7.44 -2.20
CA ALA A 45 -1.72 -7.11 -2.77
C ALA A 45 -2.47 -8.35 -3.31
N PRO A 46 -3.79 -8.48 -3.05
CA PRO A 46 -4.62 -9.56 -3.59
C PRO A 46 -4.54 -9.68 -5.11
N PHE A 47 -4.71 -10.90 -5.62
CA PHE A 47 -4.62 -11.21 -7.04
C PHE A 47 -5.90 -11.87 -7.56
N GLN A 48 -6.42 -11.30 -8.64
CA GLN A 48 -7.46 -11.92 -9.46
C GLN A 48 -7.14 -11.67 -10.94
N THR A 49 -7.10 -10.39 -11.36
CA THR A 49 -6.73 -9.96 -12.72
C THR A 49 -5.40 -9.19 -12.79
N GLY A 50 -4.80 -8.93 -11.62
CA GLY A 50 -3.59 -8.11 -11.46
C GLY A 50 -3.80 -6.59 -11.63
N ARG A 51 -5.02 -6.12 -11.96
CA ARG A 51 -5.31 -4.69 -12.17
C ARG A 51 -4.94 -3.82 -10.96
N LEU A 52 -5.24 -4.29 -9.75
CA LEU A 52 -4.87 -3.60 -8.51
C LEU A 52 -3.36 -3.49 -8.38
N ARG A 53 -2.64 -4.61 -8.50
CA ARG A 53 -1.17 -4.68 -8.40
C ARG A 53 -0.50 -3.72 -9.38
N ARG A 54 -0.94 -3.68 -10.63
CA ARG A 54 -0.41 -2.78 -11.66
C ARG A 54 -0.66 -1.30 -11.34
N SER A 55 -1.72 -0.99 -10.61
CA SER A 55 -2.05 0.40 -10.24
C SER A 55 -1.19 0.97 -9.11
N ILE A 56 -0.46 0.13 -8.36
CA ILE A 56 0.37 0.57 -7.23
C ILE A 56 1.60 1.31 -7.74
N ARG A 57 1.74 2.57 -7.35
CA ARG A 57 2.85 3.45 -7.74
C ARG A 57 3.18 4.49 -6.68
N VAL A 58 4.41 4.99 -6.71
CA VAL A 58 4.82 6.14 -5.91
C VAL A 58 4.30 7.42 -6.55
N ILE A 59 3.66 8.26 -5.75
CA ILE A 59 3.29 9.63 -6.09
C ILE A 59 4.25 10.53 -5.34
N ARG A 60 5.04 11.31 -6.08
CA ARG A 60 5.94 12.33 -5.53
C ARG A 60 5.20 13.65 -5.51
N LYS A 61 5.04 14.28 -4.34
CA LYS A 61 4.57 15.66 -4.21
C LYS A 61 5.68 16.54 -3.64
N HIS A 62 5.89 17.72 -4.25
CA HIS A 62 6.84 18.75 -3.79
C HIS A 62 8.25 18.22 -3.45
N GLY A 63 8.81 17.32 -4.28
CA GLY A 63 10.20 16.84 -4.15
C GLY A 63 10.49 15.90 -2.96
N PHE A 64 9.61 15.81 -1.97
CA PHE A 64 9.89 15.12 -0.69
C PHE A 64 8.74 14.23 -0.20
N ILE A 65 7.48 14.53 -0.53
CA ILE A 65 6.33 13.75 -0.04
C ILE A 65 6.16 12.51 -0.94
N ARG A 66 6.38 11.32 -0.37
CA ARG A 66 6.22 10.02 -1.03
C ARG A 66 4.92 9.37 -0.58
N GLU A 67 3.89 9.54 -1.38
CA GLU A 67 2.62 8.86 -1.23
C GLU A 67 2.61 7.59 -2.08
N ILE A 68 1.89 6.53 -1.66
CA ILE A 68 1.65 5.38 -2.54
C ILE A 68 0.20 5.43 -3.02
N GLY A 69 0.04 5.61 -4.33
CA GLY A 69 -1.24 5.66 -5.01
C GLY A 69 -1.67 4.30 -5.52
N MET A 70 -2.98 4.06 -5.53
CA MET A 70 -3.61 2.87 -6.11
C MET A 70 -5.06 3.15 -6.55
N LEU A 71 -5.69 2.15 -7.18
CA LEU A 71 -7.13 2.18 -7.44
C LEU A 71 -7.94 2.23 -6.15
N LYS A 72 -9.04 3.01 -6.16
CA LYS A 72 -9.86 3.29 -4.98
C LYS A 72 -10.34 2.04 -4.25
N TYR A 73 -10.69 0.99 -5.02
CA TYR A 73 -11.19 -0.25 -4.43
C TYR A 73 -10.17 -1.04 -3.63
N GLY A 74 -8.86 -0.77 -3.79
CA GLY A 74 -7.83 -1.40 -2.96
C GLY A 74 -8.01 -1.12 -1.48
N TRP A 75 -8.62 0.02 -1.13
CA TRP A 75 -8.94 0.39 0.26
C TRP A 75 -10.10 -0.43 0.84
N PHE A 76 -11.07 -0.80 0.01
CA PHE A 76 -12.14 -1.71 0.44
C PHE A 76 -11.60 -3.13 0.70
N LEU A 77 -10.57 -3.57 -0.03
CA LEU A 77 -9.90 -4.84 0.26
C LEU A 77 -9.05 -4.78 1.54
N GLU A 78 -8.46 -3.62 1.83
CA GLU A 78 -7.69 -3.42 3.07
C GLU A 78 -8.59 -3.44 4.31
N LYS A 79 -9.67 -2.64 4.27
CA LYS A 79 -10.56 -2.43 5.41
C LYS A 79 -11.70 -3.43 5.51
N GLY A 80 -11.99 -4.15 4.43
CA GLY A 80 -13.23 -4.89 4.26
C GLY A 80 -14.43 -3.96 4.05
N THR A 81 -15.57 -4.58 3.81
CA THR A 81 -16.88 -3.90 3.72
C THR A 81 -17.90 -4.70 4.53
N LYS A 82 -18.82 -4.01 5.21
CA LYS A 82 -19.93 -4.66 5.91
C LYS A 82 -20.92 -5.30 4.92
N PRO A 83 -21.79 -6.23 5.38
CA PRO A 83 -22.94 -6.66 4.59
C PRO A 83 -23.73 -5.46 4.08
N HIS A 84 -24.13 -5.48 2.80
CA HIS A 84 -24.86 -4.38 2.18
C HIS A 84 -25.65 -4.85 0.95
N LEU A 85 -26.70 -4.09 0.63
CA LEU A 85 -27.47 -4.31 -0.58
C LEU A 85 -26.82 -3.59 -1.76
N ILE A 86 -26.76 -4.28 -2.90
CA ILE A 86 -26.34 -3.74 -4.18
C ILE A 86 -27.58 -3.55 -5.03
N TYR A 87 -27.73 -2.36 -5.61
CA TYR A 87 -28.84 -1.98 -6.47
C TYR A 87 -28.33 -1.59 -7.86
N PRO A 88 -29.11 -1.84 -8.93
CA PRO A 88 -28.79 -1.32 -10.24
C PRO A 88 -28.97 0.22 -10.23
N VAL A 89 -28.02 0.94 -10.84
CA VAL A 89 -28.03 2.42 -10.87
C VAL A 89 -28.65 2.96 -12.15
N HIS A 90 -28.20 2.46 -13.31
CA HIS A 90 -28.64 2.93 -14.63
C HIS A 90 -29.40 1.86 -15.43
N ALA A 91 -29.44 0.63 -14.93
CA ALA A 91 -30.10 -0.51 -15.57
C ALA A 91 -31.37 -0.91 -14.82
N LYS A 92 -32.23 -1.71 -15.46
CA LYS A 92 -33.44 -2.27 -14.82
C LYS A 92 -33.10 -3.38 -13.82
N THR A 93 -32.03 -4.13 -14.07
CA THR A 93 -31.58 -5.26 -13.25
C THR A 93 -30.06 -5.33 -13.21
N LEU A 94 -29.53 -5.96 -12.16
CA LEU A 94 -28.15 -6.43 -12.10
C LEU A 94 -28.03 -7.73 -12.91
N HIS A 95 -26.89 -7.91 -13.55
CA HIS A 95 -26.57 -9.10 -14.32
C HIS A 95 -25.17 -9.61 -13.94
N PHE A 96 -25.06 -10.88 -13.56
CA PHE A 96 -23.78 -11.53 -13.24
C PHE A 96 -23.86 -13.05 -13.36
N TRP A 97 -22.69 -13.67 -13.52
CA TRP A 97 -22.53 -15.13 -13.53
C TRP A 97 -22.12 -15.61 -12.14
N ILE A 98 -22.70 -16.71 -11.68
CA ILE A 98 -22.28 -17.39 -10.45
C ILE A 98 -21.28 -18.51 -10.75
N LYS A 99 -20.64 -19.05 -9.70
CA LYS A 99 -19.56 -20.05 -9.85
C LYS A 99 -19.99 -21.34 -10.56
N THR A 100 -21.28 -21.67 -10.54
CA THR A 100 -21.86 -22.81 -11.26
C THR A 100 -21.98 -22.58 -12.76
N GLY A 101 -21.72 -21.36 -13.25
CA GLY A 101 -21.87 -21.00 -14.66
C GLY A 101 -23.29 -20.58 -15.03
N GLU A 102 -24.19 -20.40 -14.07
CA GLU A 102 -25.54 -19.89 -14.33
C GLU A 102 -25.55 -18.36 -14.42
N GLU A 103 -26.34 -17.86 -15.36
CA GLU A 103 -26.58 -16.43 -15.56
C GLU A 103 -27.71 -15.96 -14.64
N ILE A 104 -27.48 -14.90 -13.85
CA ILE A 104 -28.48 -14.38 -12.90
C ILE A 104 -28.81 -12.92 -13.19
N PHE A 105 -30.11 -12.64 -13.22
CA PHE A 105 -30.68 -11.29 -13.24
C PHE A 105 -31.38 -11.00 -11.91
N ALA A 106 -31.01 -9.91 -11.24
CA ALA A 106 -31.55 -9.57 -9.92
C ALA A 106 -31.91 -8.08 -9.81
N LYS A 107 -33.01 -7.76 -9.13
CA LYS A 107 -33.36 -6.36 -8.78
C LYS A 107 -32.46 -5.79 -7.69
N ARG A 108 -31.92 -6.66 -6.81
CA ARG A 108 -30.97 -6.32 -5.75
C ARG A 108 -30.16 -7.57 -5.36
N VAL A 109 -28.96 -7.36 -4.83
CA VAL A 109 -28.12 -8.43 -4.26
C VAL A 109 -27.82 -8.12 -2.80
N ASN A 110 -28.06 -9.07 -1.90
CA ASN A 110 -27.59 -8.97 -0.51
C ASN A 110 -26.15 -9.47 -0.42
N HIS A 111 -25.20 -8.54 -0.52
CA HIS A 111 -23.79 -8.88 -0.48
C HIS A 111 -23.35 -9.06 0.98
N PRO A 112 -22.72 -10.19 1.36
CA PRO A 112 -22.30 -10.43 2.75
C PRO A 112 -21.19 -9.48 3.22
N GLY A 113 -20.61 -8.72 2.30
CA GLY A 113 -19.47 -7.85 2.54
C GLY A 113 -18.18 -8.53 2.13
N ILE A 114 -17.06 -7.88 2.45
CA ILE A 114 -15.72 -8.34 2.11
C ILE A 114 -14.93 -8.40 3.40
N THR A 115 -14.32 -9.56 3.67
CA THR A 115 -13.40 -9.71 4.80
C THR A 115 -12.10 -8.92 4.53
N PRO A 116 -11.61 -8.14 5.50
CA PRO A 116 -10.39 -7.35 5.33
C PRO A 116 -9.17 -8.24 5.07
N THR A 117 -8.43 -7.98 3.99
CA THR A 117 -7.19 -8.71 3.65
C THR A 117 -5.95 -8.11 4.32
N ARG A 118 -6.01 -6.87 4.80
CA ARG A 118 -4.93 -6.17 5.53
C ARG A 118 -3.57 -6.11 4.80
N TRP A 119 -3.57 -6.23 3.49
CA TRP A 119 -2.36 -6.30 2.66
C TRP A 119 -1.49 -5.03 2.73
N ILE A 120 -2.11 -3.85 2.90
CA ILE A 120 -1.41 -2.57 3.08
C ILE A 120 -0.79 -2.54 4.46
N SER A 121 -1.54 -2.84 5.52
CA SER A 121 -1.03 -2.84 6.89
C SER A 121 0.15 -3.83 7.06
N ILE A 122 0.03 -5.03 6.49
CA ILE A 122 1.11 -6.03 6.50
C ILE A 122 2.32 -5.53 5.71
N GLY A 123 2.10 -5.00 4.50
CA GLY A 123 3.19 -4.50 3.65
C GLY A 123 3.93 -3.30 4.26
N THR A 124 3.19 -2.35 4.85
CA THR A 124 3.78 -1.18 5.50
C THR A 124 4.57 -1.55 6.76
N LYS A 125 4.10 -2.53 7.54
CA LYS A 125 4.87 -3.11 8.65
C LYS A 125 6.20 -3.69 8.17
N GLU A 126 6.17 -4.50 7.11
CA GLU A 126 7.40 -5.09 6.54
C GLU A 126 8.38 -4.02 6.01
N ILE A 127 7.87 -3.00 5.32
CA ILE A 127 8.68 -1.87 4.84
C ILE A 127 9.37 -1.16 6.01
N ARG A 128 8.61 -0.86 7.08
CA ARG A 128 9.15 -0.22 8.29
C ARG A 128 10.23 -1.07 8.94
N ASP A 129 9.99 -2.35 9.10
CA ASP A 129 10.91 -3.26 9.78
C ASP A 129 12.22 -3.42 8.96
N ARG A 130 12.14 -3.49 7.62
CA ARG A 130 13.33 -3.47 6.73
C ARG A 130 14.09 -2.15 6.82
N LEU A 131 13.38 -1.02 6.85
CA LEU A 131 14.00 0.30 6.97
C LEU A 131 14.76 0.44 8.30
N HIS A 132 14.15 0.01 9.41
CA HIS A 132 14.82 -0.02 10.71
C HIS A 132 16.08 -0.87 10.69
N TYR A 133 16.03 -2.06 10.08
CA TYR A 133 17.21 -2.91 9.95
C TYR A 133 18.33 -2.23 9.14
N TRP A 134 18.01 -1.62 8.00
CA TRP A 134 19.00 -0.91 7.18
C TRP A 134 19.62 0.28 7.89
N LEU A 135 18.82 1.07 8.62
CA LEU A 135 19.32 2.18 9.42
C LEU A 135 20.28 1.69 10.51
N LYS A 136 19.94 0.59 11.19
CA LYS A 136 20.82 -0.03 12.19
C LYS A 136 22.15 -0.44 11.57
N GLN A 137 22.14 -1.09 10.40
CA GLN A 137 23.36 -1.50 9.68
C GLN A 137 24.22 -0.29 9.29
N LEU A 138 23.62 0.78 8.78
CA LEU A 138 24.34 2.00 8.40
C LEU A 138 25.02 2.67 9.59
N ILE A 139 24.31 2.78 10.72
CA ILE A 139 24.87 3.35 11.96
C ILE A 139 26.03 2.50 12.46
N THR A 140 25.87 1.16 12.48
CA THR A 140 26.94 0.25 12.90
C THR A 140 28.16 0.31 11.97
N GLN A 141 27.95 0.45 10.65
CA GLN A 141 29.06 0.61 9.70
C GLN A 141 29.78 1.93 9.87
N ASN A 142 29.06 3.04 10.04
CA ASN A 142 29.69 4.36 10.26
C ASN A 142 30.48 4.41 11.57
N LEU A 143 29.94 3.84 12.67
CA LEU A 143 30.66 3.75 13.95
C LEU A 143 31.95 2.92 13.86
N LYS A 144 32.01 1.93 12.97
CA LYS A 144 33.22 1.13 12.71
C LYS A 144 34.25 1.84 11.83
N MET A 145 33.88 2.92 11.16
CA MET A 145 34.75 3.72 10.29
C MET A 145 35.38 4.92 11.02
N GLU A 146 34.93 5.20 12.25
CA GLU A 146 35.42 6.29 13.09
C GLU A 146 36.40 5.81 14.20
N VAL A 147 36.76 4.52 14.20
CA VAL A 147 37.77 3.88 15.06
C VAL A 147 38.87 3.32 14.17
#